data_AF-A0A7I6HQP6-F1
#
_entry.id   AF-A0A7I6HQP6-F1
#
_cell.length_a   1.000
_cell.length_b   1.000
_cell.length_c   1.000
_cell.angle_alpha   90.00
_cell.angle_beta   90.00
_cell.angle_gamma   90.00
#
_symmetry.space_group_name_H-M   'P 1'
#
loop_
_entity.id
_entity.type
_entity.pdbx_description
1 polymer ?
#
loop_
_entity_poly.entity_id
_entity_poly.type
_entity_poly.pdbx_seq_one_letter_code
_entity_poly.pdbx_strand_id
1 'polypeptide(L)'
;SLQPVAVELKSLLGKDVLFLKDCVGPEVEKACADPAAGSVILLENLRFHVEEEGKGKDASGNKVKAEPAKVEAFRASLSKLGDVYVNDAFGTAHRAHSSMVGVSLPQKAGGFLMKKELNYFAKALESPERPFLAILGGAKVADKIQLINNMLDKVNEMIIGGGMAFTFLKVLNNMEIGTSLFDEEGAKIVKDLMSKAEKNGVKITLPVDFVTADKFDENAKTGQATVASGIPAGWMGLDCGPESSKKYAEAVARAKQIVWNGPVGVFEWEAFARGTKALMDE
;
A
#
# COMPACT_ATOMS: atom_id res chain seq x y z
N SER A 1 17.35 5.24 -17.22
CA SER A 1 17.23 6.62 -17.67
C SER A 1 15.76 6.99 -17.75
N LEU A 2 15.40 8.23 -17.45
CA LEU A 2 14.07 8.82 -17.60
C LEU A 2 13.84 9.48 -18.97
N GLN A 3 14.80 9.42 -19.89
CA GLN A 3 14.66 10.01 -21.22
C GLN A 3 13.37 9.61 -21.97
N PRO A 4 12.90 8.34 -21.95
CA PRO A 4 11.63 7.98 -22.60
C PRO A 4 10.42 8.70 -21.99
N VAL A 5 10.46 9.02 -20.68
CA VAL A 5 9.40 9.76 -19.99
C VAL A 5 9.34 11.20 -20.47
N ALA A 6 10.47 11.84 -20.80
CA ALA A 6 10.46 13.18 -21.38
C ALA A 6 9.76 13.21 -22.75
N VAL A 7 9.95 12.16 -23.56
CA VAL A 7 9.30 12.02 -24.88
C VAL A 7 7.79 11.88 -24.71
N GLU A 8 7.34 11.02 -23.79
CA GLU A 8 5.91 10.84 -23.51
C GLU A 8 5.28 12.11 -22.92
N LEU A 9 5.95 12.75 -21.96
CA LEU A 9 5.48 13.98 -21.32
C LEU A 9 5.33 15.12 -22.33
N LYS A 10 6.24 15.22 -23.30
CA LYS A 10 6.13 16.17 -24.41
C LYS A 10 4.85 15.94 -25.23
N SER A 11 4.53 14.68 -25.53
CA SER A 11 3.30 14.30 -26.24
C SER A 11 2.05 14.72 -25.46
N LEU A 12 1.99 14.36 -24.17
CA LEU A 12 0.83 14.63 -23.31
C LEU A 12 0.59 16.12 -23.05
N LEU A 13 1.66 16.92 -22.94
CA LEU A 13 1.55 18.36 -22.71
C LEU A 13 1.35 19.18 -23.99
N GLY A 14 1.67 18.62 -25.16
CA GLY A 14 1.77 19.40 -26.40
C GLY A 14 2.82 20.52 -26.31
N LYS A 15 3.88 20.30 -25.52
CA LYS A 15 4.91 21.31 -25.21
C LYS A 15 6.29 20.66 -25.17
N ASP A 16 7.32 21.40 -25.57
CA ASP A 16 8.69 20.93 -25.47
C ASP A 16 9.10 20.67 -24.00
N VAL A 17 9.76 19.53 -23.78
CA VAL A 17 10.33 19.10 -22.50
C VAL A 17 11.84 18.97 -22.67
N LEU A 18 12.60 19.80 -21.98
CA LEU A 18 14.05 19.72 -21.95
C LEU A 18 14.46 18.59 -21.01
N PHE A 19 15.11 17.56 -21.55
CA PHE A 19 15.67 16.47 -20.74
C PHE A 19 17.15 16.75 -20.41
N LEU A 20 17.50 16.72 -19.12
CA LEU A 20 18.89 16.80 -18.66
C LEU A 20 19.38 15.40 -18.25
N LYS A 21 20.64 15.09 -18.56
CA LYS A 21 21.24 13.77 -18.31
C LYS A 21 21.70 13.54 -16.87
N ASP A 22 21.51 14.53 -16.01
CA ASP A 22 21.76 14.47 -14.59
C ASP A 22 20.65 15.25 -13.85
N CYS A 23 20.61 15.16 -12.52
CA CYS A 23 19.66 15.85 -11.67
C CYS A 23 20.30 16.87 -10.72
N VAL A 24 21.63 16.91 -10.64
CA VAL A 24 22.40 17.83 -9.79
C VAL A 24 23.65 18.31 -10.52
N GLY A 25 24.37 19.24 -9.92
CA GLY A 25 25.66 19.74 -10.40
C GLY A 25 25.55 20.98 -11.29
N PRO A 26 26.71 21.57 -11.66
CA PRO A 26 26.77 22.91 -12.22
C PRO A 26 26.08 23.06 -13.57
N GLU A 27 26.08 22.02 -14.40
CA GLU A 27 25.40 22.04 -15.71
C GLU A 27 23.86 22.08 -15.55
N VAL A 28 23.33 21.27 -14.62
CA VAL A 28 21.90 21.25 -14.29
C VAL A 28 21.49 22.54 -13.61
N GLU A 29 22.27 23.00 -12.63
CA GLU A 29 22.03 24.28 -11.93
C GLU A 29 21.97 25.45 -12.91
N LYS A 30 22.91 25.51 -13.87
CA LYS A 30 22.91 26.56 -14.91
C LYS A 30 21.68 26.50 -15.82
N ALA A 31 21.24 25.30 -16.20
CA ALA A 31 20.06 25.13 -17.05
C ALA A 31 18.76 25.54 -16.34
N CYS A 32 18.69 25.36 -15.02
CA CYS A 32 17.52 25.71 -14.19
C CYS A 32 17.57 27.13 -13.60
N ALA A 33 18.70 27.84 -13.67
CA ALA A 33 18.88 29.13 -13.02
C ALA A 33 17.97 30.26 -13.57
N ASP A 34 17.80 30.31 -14.90
CA ASP A 34 16.94 31.31 -15.56
C ASP A 34 16.42 30.79 -16.92
N PRO A 35 15.56 29.76 -16.91
CA PRO A 35 14.99 29.22 -18.14
C PRO A 35 13.94 30.17 -18.72
N ALA A 36 13.65 30.02 -20.02
CA ALA A 36 12.57 30.78 -20.65
C ALA A 36 11.23 30.57 -19.91
N ALA A 37 10.43 31.64 -19.79
CA ALA A 37 9.19 31.59 -19.03
C ALA A 37 8.26 30.44 -19.48
N GLY A 38 7.85 29.62 -18.51
CA GLY A 38 7.01 28.44 -18.75
C GLY A 38 7.75 27.20 -19.26
N SER A 39 9.08 27.18 -19.31
CA SER A 39 9.85 25.98 -19.69
C SER A 39 9.50 24.77 -18.82
N VAL A 40 9.55 23.58 -19.43
CA VAL A 40 9.40 22.30 -18.73
C VAL A 40 10.72 21.53 -18.85
N ILE A 41 11.28 21.16 -17.70
CA ILE A 41 12.56 20.46 -17.62
C ILE A 41 12.34 19.13 -16.88
N LEU A 42 12.76 18.02 -17.47
CA LEU A 42 12.84 16.72 -16.81
C LEU A 42 14.30 16.37 -16.53
N LEU A 43 14.61 16.19 -15.26
CA LEU A 43 15.93 15.73 -14.81
C LEU A 43 16.05 14.19 -14.94
N GLU A 44 17.28 13.70 -14.93
CA GLU A 44 17.54 12.26 -14.89
C GLU A 44 17.18 11.64 -13.52
N ASN A 45 17.13 10.32 -13.47
CA ASN A 45 16.78 9.52 -12.30
C ASN A 45 17.63 9.85 -11.06
N LEU A 46 16.97 10.44 -10.04
CA LEU A 46 17.57 10.77 -8.74
C LEU A 46 18.32 9.60 -8.09
N ARG A 47 17.85 8.36 -8.26
CA ARG A 47 18.47 7.16 -7.67
C ARG A 47 19.73 6.68 -8.39
N PHE A 48 20.18 7.39 -9.44
CA PHE A 48 21.55 7.24 -9.94
C PHE A 48 22.57 7.78 -8.93
N HIS A 49 22.13 8.64 -8.00
CA HIS A 49 22.93 9.14 -6.89
C HIS A 49 22.60 8.38 -5.61
N VAL A 50 23.62 7.84 -4.93
CA VAL A 50 23.45 7.10 -3.68
C VAL A 50 22.91 8.00 -2.56
N GLU A 51 23.13 9.30 -2.68
CA GLU A 51 22.71 10.37 -1.81
C GLU A 51 21.17 10.53 -1.75
N GLU A 52 20.44 10.04 -2.75
CA GLU A 52 18.97 10.08 -2.75
C GLU A 52 18.40 9.15 -1.67
N GLU A 53 18.80 7.88 -1.66
CA GLU A 53 18.34 6.88 -0.68
C GLU A 53 19.24 6.82 0.57
N GLY A 54 20.40 7.48 0.53
CA GLY A 54 21.45 7.44 1.57
C GLY A 54 22.24 6.13 1.62
N LYS A 55 21.87 5.14 0.82
CA LYS A 55 22.48 3.82 0.71
C LYS A 55 22.17 3.20 -0.65
N GLY A 56 23.02 2.29 -1.11
CA GLY A 56 22.83 1.61 -2.39
C GLY A 56 23.68 0.36 -2.50
N LYS A 57 23.89 -0.09 -3.74
CA LYS A 57 24.86 -1.14 -4.07
C LYS A 57 25.79 -0.66 -5.18
N ASP A 58 27.06 -1.03 -5.09
CA ASP A 58 28.01 -0.81 -6.19
C ASP A 58 27.80 -1.83 -7.33
N ALA A 59 28.58 -1.70 -8.40
CA ALA A 59 28.52 -2.62 -9.55
C ALA A 59 28.84 -4.09 -9.19
N SER A 60 29.55 -4.30 -8.08
CA SER A 60 29.90 -5.63 -7.55
C SER A 60 28.84 -6.17 -6.58
N GLY A 61 27.78 -5.40 -6.31
CA GLY A 61 26.69 -5.77 -5.40
C GLY A 61 26.95 -5.48 -3.93
N ASN A 62 28.07 -4.85 -3.58
CA ASN A 62 28.41 -4.51 -2.19
C ASN A 62 27.55 -3.34 -1.70
N LYS A 63 27.16 -3.38 -0.43
CA LYS A 63 26.41 -2.28 0.19
C LYS A 63 27.29 -1.03 0.28
N VAL A 64 26.80 0.07 -0.25
CA VAL A 64 27.41 1.40 -0.10
C VAL A 64 26.49 2.30 0.72
N LYS A 65 27.08 3.23 1.46
CA LYS A 65 26.37 4.25 2.26
C LYS A 65 26.88 5.61 1.85
N ALA A 66 25.98 6.56 1.62
CA ALA A 66 26.36 7.91 1.26
C ALA A 66 27.03 8.62 2.44
N GLU A 67 28.04 9.42 2.16
CA GLU A 67 28.68 10.28 3.15
C GLU A 67 27.75 11.45 3.49
N PRO A 68 27.59 11.85 4.78
CA PRO A 68 26.69 12.94 5.16
C PRO A 68 26.94 14.24 4.40
N ALA A 69 28.21 14.62 4.18
CA ALA A 69 28.57 15.82 3.43
C ALA A 69 28.13 15.75 1.95
N LYS A 70 28.15 14.56 1.33
CA LYS A 70 27.67 14.38 -0.04
C LYS A 70 26.15 14.42 -0.13
N VAL A 71 25.45 13.86 0.86
CA VAL A 71 24.00 13.99 0.98
C VAL A 71 23.59 15.45 1.12
N GLU A 72 24.30 16.24 1.93
CA GLU A 72 24.06 17.67 2.08
C GLU A 72 24.31 18.43 0.77
N ALA A 73 25.44 18.17 0.09
CA ALA A 73 25.74 18.77 -1.21
C ALA A 73 24.70 18.42 -2.29
N PHE A 74 24.24 17.18 -2.33
CA PHE A 74 23.19 16.72 -3.24
C PHE A 74 21.88 17.48 -2.99
N ARG A 75 21.44 17.57 -1.73
CA ARG A 75 20.26 18.33 -1.31
C ARG A 75 20.38 19.82 -1.61
N ALA A 76 21.54 20.41 -1.37
CA ALA A 76 21.81 21.80 -1.68
C ALA A 76 21.71 22.06 -3.19
N SER A 77 22.25 21.15 -4.02
CA SER A 77 22.14 21.26 -5.48
C SER A 77 20.68 21.19 -5.94
N LEU A 78 19.89 20.23 -5.45
CA LEU A 78 18.45 20.15 -5.73
C LEU A 78 17.69 21.43 -5.31
N SER A 79 18.08 22.03 -4.20
CA SER A 79 17.44 23.23 -3.66
C SER A 79 17.72 24.50 -4.48
N LYS A 80 18.73 24.48 -5.36
CA LYS A 80 19.02 25.61 -6.27
C LYS A 80 18.18 25.58 -7.55
N LEU A 81 17.45 24.49 -7.82
CA LEU A 81 16.81 24.27 -9.11
C LEU A 81 15.44 24.95 -9.26
N GLY A 82 15.02 25.72 -8.26
CA GLY A 82 13.79 26.50 -8.30
C GLY A 82 13.56 27.28 -7.01
N ASP A 83 12.51 28.10 -7.01
CA ASP A 83 12.20 28.99 -5.88
C ASP A 83 11.17 28.38 -4.90
N VAL A 84 10.39 27.41 -5.37
CA VAL A 84 9.37 26.68 -4.61
C VAL A 84 9.50 25.19 -4.83
N TYR A 85 9.16 24.40 -3.81
CA TYR A 85 9.15 22.94 -3.92
C TYR A 85 7.71 22.42 -3.88
N VAL A 86 7.37 21.58 -4.86
CA VAL A 86 6.08 20.88 -4.92
C VAL A 86 6.34 19.39 -4.90
N ASN A 87 5.82 18.71 -3.87
CA ASN A 87 5.86 17.25 -3.80
C ASN A 87 4.53 16.68 -4.32
N ASP A 88 4.57 16.02 -5.48
CA ASP A 88 3.42 15.29 -6.03
C ASP A 88 3.62 13.76 -6.05
N ALA A 89 4.56 13.27 -5.23
CA ALA A 89 4.99 11.87 -5.18
C ALA A 89 4.62 11.19 -3.85
N PHE A 90 3.32 11.01 -3.59
CA PHE A 90 2.82 10.39 -2.35
C PHE A 90 3.41 9.00 -2.08
N GLY A 91 3.58 8.17 -3.12
CA GLY A 91 4.13 6.82 -3.00
C GLY A 91 5.55 6.76 -2.41
N THR A 92 6.31 7.86 -2.44
CA THR A 92 7.65 7.96 -1.83
C THR A 92 7.68 8.76 -0.52
N ALA A 93 6.56 9.35 -0.09
CA ALA A 93 6.51 10.22 1.09
C ALA A 93 6.81 9.50 2.42
N HIS A 94 6.65 8.17 2.46
CA HIS A 94 7.03 7.34 3.62
C HIS A 94 8.55 7.19 3.79
N ARG A 95 9.35 7.69 2.84
CA ARG A 95 10.81 7.56 2.84
C ARG A 95 11.48 8.89 3.17
N ALA A 96 12.45 8.85 4.08
CA ALA A 96 13.28 10.01 4.44
C ALA A 96 14.41 10.27 3.42
N HIS A 97 14.10 10.18 2.12
CA HIS A 97 15.04 10.39 1.02
C HIS A 97 15.34 11.88 0.80
N SER A 98 16.45 12.17 0.10
CA SER A 98 16.87 13.55 -0.14
C SER A 98 15.84 14.39 -0.90
N SER A 99 15.22 13.85 -1.95
CA SER A 99 14.14 14.54 -2.66
C SER A 99 12.90 14.82 -1.80
N MET A 100 12.63 13.99 -0.79
CA MET A 100 11.42 14.10 0.04
C MET A 100 11.57 15.10 1.19
N VAL A 101 12.71 15.08 1.87
CA VAL A 101 12.92 15.85 3.11
C VAL A 101 14.09 16.83 3.04
N GLY A 102 14.87 16.80 1.96
CA GLY A 102 16.13 17.51 1.84
C GLY A 102 16.09 18.81 1.02
N VAL A 103 15.02 19.06 0.27
CA VAL A 103 14.88 20.31 -0.50
C VAL A 103 14.57 21.47 0.43
N SER A 104 15.53 22.39 0.56
CA SER A 104 15.52 23.49 1.53
C SER A 104 15.04 24.81 0.89
N LEU A 105 13.77 24.84 0.50
CA LEU A 105 13.10 26.06 0.03
C LEU A 105 12.10 26.58 1.06
N PRO A 106 11.86 27.91 1.13
CA PRO A 106 10.91 28.49 2.09
C PRO A 106 9.50 27.91 1.92
N GLN A 107 9.00 27.88 0.69
CA GLN A 107 7.68 27.36 0.35
C GLN A 107 7.76 25.92 -0.15
N LYS A 108 7.04 25.03 0.55
CA LYS A 108 6.93 23.61 0.23
C LYS A 108 5.45 23.24 0.23
N ALA A 109 4.94 22.75 -0.90
CA ALA A 109 3.53 22.42 -1.07
C ALA A 109 3.36 20.97 -1.55
N GLY A 110 2.20 20.39 -1.29
CA GLY A 110 1.76 19.17 -1.97
C GLY A 110 1.16 19.51 -3.32
N GLY A 111 1.53 18.77 -4.37
CA GLY A 111 0.85 18.85 -5.67
C GLY A 111 -0.58 18.32 -5.60
N PHE A 112 -1.27 18.25 -6.74
CA PHE A 112 -2.68 17.85 -6.75
C PHE A 112 -2.89 16.36 -6.47
N LEU A 113 -1.99 15.47 -6.90
CA LEU A 113 -2.05 14.06 -6.53
C LEU A 113 -1.81 13.92 -5.02
N MET A 114 -0.77 14.55 -4.49
CA MET A 114 -0.48 14.57 -3.05
C MET A 114 -1.66 15.11 -2.24
N LYS A 115 -2.22 16.26 -2.64
CA LYS A 115 -3.40 16.87 -2.01
C LYS A 115 -4.59 15.93 -2.01
N LYS A 116 -4.83 15.24 -3.13
CA LYS A 116 -5.91 14.26 -3.26
C LYS A 116 -5.70 13.12 -2.25
N GLU A 117 -4.53 12.52 -2.22
CA GLU A 117 -4.18 11.45 -1.26
C GLU A 117 -4.36 11.91 0.19
N LEU A 118 -3.78 13.05 0.57
CA LEU A 118 -3.90 13.61 1.92
C LEU A 118 -5.36 13.89 2.29
N ASN A 119 -6.17 14.42 1.38
CA ASN A 119 -7.58 14.70 1.64
C ASN A 119 -8.38 13.40 1.87
N TYR A 120 -8.15 12.36 1.07
CA TYR A 120 -8.83 11.07 1.26
C TYR A 120 -8.43 10.41 2.58
N PHE A 121 -7.13 10.39 2.89
CA PHE A 121 -6.65 9.83 4.15
C PHE A 121 -7.07 10.67 5.37
N ALA A 122 -7.10 12.00 5.28
CA ALA A 122 -7.58 12.87 6.36
C ALA A 122 -9.07 12.61 6.65
N LYS A 123 -9.91 12.54 5.60
CA LYS A 123 -11.33 12.14 5.75
C LYS A 123 -11.46 10.75 6.39
N ALA A 124 -10.61 9.80 6.00
CA ALA A 124 -10.59 8.46 6.58
C ALA A 124 -10.15 8.42 8.05
N LEU A 125 -9.15 9.23 8.42
CA LEU A 125 -8.42 9.07 9.67
C LEU A 125 -8.78 10.09 10.75
N GLU A 126 -9.36 11.23 10.39
CA GLU A 126 -9.63 12.34 11.32
C GLU A 126 -11.13 12.54 11.56
N SER A 127 -11.93 12.60 10.50
CA SER A 127 -13.38 12.88 10.58
C SER A 127 -14.21 12.01 9.62
N PRO A 128 -14.19 10.68 9.79
CA PRO A 128 -14.87 9.77 8.86
C PRO A 128 -16.39 9.88 8.93
N GLU A 129 -17.05 9.80 7.78
CA GLU A 129 -18.49 9.57 7.75
C GLU A 129 -18.83 8.18 8.30
N ARG A 130 -19.91 8.08 9.08
CA ARG A 130 -20.28 6.86 9.81
C ARG A 130 -21.61 6.29 9.32
N PRO A 131 -21.73 4.95 9.20
CA PRO A 131 -20.76 3.93 9.61
C PRO A 131 -19.51 3.87 8.73
N PHE A 132 -18.33 3.86 9.36
CA PHE A 132 -17.04 3.75 8.69
C PHE A 132 -16.58 2.29 8.70
N LEU A 133 -16.40 1.69 7.53
CA LEU A 133 -15.96 0.31 7.34
C LEU A 133 -14.49 0.27 6.92
N ALA A 134 -13.71 -0.63 7.54
CA ALA A 134 -12.43 -1.05 7.00
C ALA A 134 -12.49 -2.48 6.48
N ILE A 135 -11.94 -2.70 5.28
CA ILE A 135 -11.80 -4.02 4.68
C ILE A 135 -10.31 -4.33 4.63
N LEU A 136 -9.87 -5.30 5.42
CA LEU A 136 -8.47 -5.68 5.53
C LEU A 136 -8.27 -7.11 5.04
N GLY A 137 -7.35 -7.27 4.10
CA GLY A 137 -7.00 -8.57 3.53
C GLY A 137 -5.49 -8.74 3.36
N GLY A 138 -5.12 -9.80 2.64
CA GLY A 138 -3.73 -10.21 2.43
C GLY A 138 -3.32 -11.45 3.22
N ALA A 139 -2.02 -11.76 3.19
CA ALA A 139 -1.49 -13.08 3.57
C ALA A 139 -1.18 -13.24 5.07
N LYS A 140 -0.62 -12.22 5.73
CA LYS A 140 -0.06 -12.34 7.09
C LYS A 140 -0.66 -11.30 8.04
N VAL A 141 -0.93 -11.71 9.28
CA VAL A 141 -1.45 -10.82 10.33
C VAL A 141 -0.34 -9.88 10.83
N ALA A 142 0.89 -10.37 10.99
CA ALA A 142 2.05 -9.67 11.52
C ALA A 142 2.32 -8.34 10.79
N ASP A 143 2.22 -8.35 9.47
CA ASP A 143 2.43 -7.16 8.63
C ASP A 143 1.31 -6.10 8.80
N LYS A 144 0.16 -6.50 9.36
CA LYS A 144 -1.05 -5.70 9.49
C LYS A 144 -1.41 -5.35 10.93
N ILE A 145 -0.68 -5.84 11.93
CA ILE A 145 -0.98 -5.62 13.36
C ILE A 145 -1.19 -4.14 13.66
N GLN A 146 -0.22 -3.31 13.29
CA GLN A 146 -0.28 -1.87 13.57
C GLN A 146 -1.43 -1.19 12.83
N LEU A 147 -1.71 -1.63 11.60
CA LEU A 147 -2.84 -1.13 10.80
C LEU A 147 -4.17 -1.48 11.46
N ILE A 148 -4.40 -2.76 11.79
CA ILE A 148 -5.64 -3.22 12.46
C ILE A 148 -5.80 -2.45 13.76
N ASN A 149 -4.76 -2.42 14.61
CA ASN A 149 -4.81 -1.76 15.90
C ASN A 149 -5.18 -0.27 15.78
N ASN A 150 -4.59 0.47 14.82
CA ASN A 150 -4.93 1.88 14.60
C ASN A 150 -6.33 2.07 14.01
N MET A 151 -6.78 1.18 13.13
CA MET A 151 -8.11 1.26 12.52
C MET A 151 -9.23 0.96 13.52
N LEU A 152 -9.01 0.07 14.49
CA LEU A 152 -9.98 -0.24 15.56
C LEU A 152 -10.34 0.96 16.44
N ASP A 153 -9.53 2.01 16.46
CA ASP A 153 -9.84 3.27 17.17
C ASP A 153 -10.73 4.22 16.35
N LYS A 154 -10.98 3.90 15.07
CA LYS A 154 -11.60 4.82 14.11
C LYS A 154 -12.86 4.26 13.47
N VAL A 155 -12.88 2.98 13.12
CA VAL A 155 -13.94 2.35 12.34
C VAL A 155 -15.14 1.96 13.21
N ASN A 156 -16.28 1.75 12.58
CA ASN A 156 -17.47 1.15 13.20
C ASN A 156 -17.55 -0.35 12.90
N GLU A 157 -17.10 -0.74 11.70
CA GLU A 157 -17.10 -2.13 11.26
C GLU A 157 -15.76 -2.47 10.61
N MET A 158 -15.35 -3.73 10.69
CA MET A 158 -14.14 -4.23 10.03
C MET A 158 -14.37 -5.61 9.43
N ILE A 159 -14.09 -5.76 8.14
CA ILE A 159 -13.94 -7.05 7.49
C ILE A 159 -12.48 -7.48 7.58
N ILE A 160 -12.25 -8.73 7.97
CA ILE A 160 -10.94 -9.38 7.92
C ILE A 160 -11.05 -10.58 6.98
N GLY A 161 -10.37 -10.52 5.83
CA GLY A 161 -10.39 -11.56 4.79
C GLY A 161 -8.98 -12.00 4.38
N GLY A 162 -8.88 -12.74 3.27
CA GLY A 162 -7.61 -13.25 2.76
C GLY A 162 -6.96 -14.31 3.67
N GLY A 163 -5.69 -14.61 3.42
CA GLY A 163 -4.93 -15.61 4.17
C GLY A 163 -4.83 -15.32 5.67
N MET A 164 -4.81 -14.04 6.06
CA MET A 164 -4.74 -13.65 7.46
C MET A 164 -5.98 -14.06 8.29
N ALA A 165 -7.14 -14.25 7.65
CA ALA A 165 -8.36 -14.68 8.34
C ALA A 165 -8.24 -16.06 8.97
N PHE A 166 -7.43 -16.97 8.41
CA PHE A 166 -7.23 -18.31 8.96
C PHE A 166 -6.54 -18.30 10.33
N THR A 167 -5.62 -17.36 10.59
CA THR A 167 -5.06 -17.16 11.93
C THR A 167 -6.13 -16.77 12.93
N PHE A 168 -7.05 -15.87 12.57
CA PHE A 168 -8.17 -15.49 13.45
C PHE A 168 -9.10 -16.68 13.72
N LEU A 169 -9.54 -17.38 12.68
CA LEU A 169 -10.48 -18.49 12.81
C LEU A 169 -9.89 -19.68 13.59
N LYS A 170 -8.60 -19.96 13.39
CA LYS A 170 -7.91 -21.00 14.16
C LYS A 170 -7.84 -20.63 15.65
N VAL A 171 -7.52 -19.39 15.99
CA VAL A 171 -7.42 -18.96 17.40
C VAL A 171 -8.79 -18.81 18.08
N LEU A 172 -9.79 -18.29 17.37
CA LEU A 172 -11.10 -17.97 17.95
C LEU A 172 -12.07 -19.14 17.94
N ASN A 173 -12.01 -19.99 16.91
CA ASN A 173 -12.97 -21.08 16.72
C ASN A 173 -12.33 -22.47 16.79
N ASN A 174 -11.01 -22.56 17.00
CA ASN A 174 -10.26 -23.82 16.90
C ASN A 174 -10.51 -24.54 15.57
N MET A 175 -10.69 -23.77 14.49
CA MET A 175 -10.99 -24.28 13.16
C MET A 175 -9.81 -25.08 12.60
N GLU A 176 -10.08 -26.23 11.99
CA GLU A 176 -9.11 -26.93 11.16
C GLU A 176 -8.88 -26.16 9.86
N ILE A 177 -7.64 -25.76 9.59
CA ILE A 177 -7.30 -24.91 8.43
C ILE A 177 -6.43 -25.63 7.38
N GLY A 178 -6.22 -26.94 7.52
CA GLY A 178 -5.32 -27.70 6.64
C GLY A 178 -3.93 -27.06 6.55
N THR A 179 -3.46 -26.81 5.34
CA THR A 179 -2.20 -26.11 5.02
C THR A 179 -2.40 -24.64 4.67
N SER A 180 -3.54 -24.03 5.05
CA SER A 180 -3.75 -22.58 4.87
C SER A 180 -2.72 -21.77 5.65
N LEU A 181 -2.49 -20.53 5.21
CA LEU A 181 -1.51 -19.65 5.85
C LEU A 181 -1.84 -19.47 7.33
N PHE A 182 -0.84 -19.72 8.17
CA PHE A 182 -0.93 -19.51 9.61
C PHE A 182 0.28 -18.72 10.08
N ASP A 183 -0.01 -17.59 10.71
CA ASP A 183 0.97 -16.70 11.32
C ASP A 183 1.01 -16.93 12.83
N GLU A 184 2.04 -17.66 13.30
CA GLU A 184 2.20 -18.01 14.71
C GLU A 184 2.43 -16.80 15.62
N GLU A 185 3.16 -15.79 15.15
CA GLU A 185 3.39 -14.56 15.90
C GLU A 185 2.11 -13.72 15.95
N GLY A 186 1.43 -13.60 14.80
CA GLY A 186 0.13 -12.95 14.71
C GLY A 186 -0.95 -13.62 15.57
N ALA A 187 -0.92 -14.94 15.72
CA ALA A 187 -1.88 -15.70 16.52
C ALA A 187 -1.90 -15.25 18.00
N LYS A 188 -0.74 -14.87 18.55
CA LYS A 188 -0.59 -14.47 19.96
C LYS A 188 -1.41 -13.23 20.30
N ILE A 189 -1.64 -12.34 19.34
CA ILE A 189 -2.31 -11.06 19.56
C ILE A 189 -3.78 -11.02 19.12
N VAL A 190 -4.30 -12.09 18.49
CA VAL A 190 -5.66 -12.11 17.95
C VAL A 190 -6.69 -11.78 19.02
N LYS A 191 -6.55 -12.38 20.22
CA LYS A 191 -7.47 -12.16 21.33
C LYS A 191 -7.46 -10.71 21.81
N ASP A 192 -6.29 -10.07 21.81
CA ASP A 192 -6.14 -8.67 22.20
C ASP A 192 -6.81 -7.74 21.19
N LEU A 193 -6.67 -8.03 19.88
CA LEU A 193 -7.36 -7.28 18.83
C LEU A 193 -8.88 -7.42 18.93
N MET A 194 -9.39 -8.63 19.18
CA MET A 194 -10.83 -8.85 19.36
C MET A 194 -11.37 -8.17 20.63
N SER A 195 -10.60 -8.21 21.73
CA SER A 195 -10.94 -7.50 22.96
C SER A 195 -10.99 -5.98 22.76
N LYS A 196 -10.03 -5.43 22.00
CA LYS A 196 -10.04 -4.00 21.63
C LYS A 196 -11.24 -3.66 20.75
N ALA A 197 -11.57 -4.51 19.76
CA ALA A 197 -12.72 -4.32 18.91
C ALA A 197 -14.03 -4.29 19.73
N GLU A 198 -14.21 -5.24 20.66
CA GLU A 198 -15.35 -5.27 21.58
C GLU A 198 -15.42 -4.02 22.45
N LYS A 199 -14.31 -3.62 23.07
CA LYS A 199 -14.21 -2.41 23.90
C LYS A 199 -14.61 -1.15 23.13
N ASN A 200 -14.23 -1.06 21.87
CA ASN A 200 -14.52 0.10 21.01
C ASN A 200 -15.86 -0.02 20.27
N GLY A 201 -16.62 -1.11 20.48
CA GLY A 201 -17.89 -1.35 19.79
C GLY A 201 -17.75 -1.59 18.28
N VAL A 202 -16.58 -2.07 17.83
CA VAL A 202 -16.30 -2.37 16.42
C VAL A 202 -16.85 -3.75 16.06
N LYS A 203 -17.71 -3.81 15.05
CA LYS A 203 -18.23 -5.09 14.52
C LYS A 203 -17.20 -5.74 13.60
N ILE A 204 -16.66 -6.88 14.02
CA ILE A 204 -15.74 -7.69 13.19
C ILE A 204 -16.52 -8.70 12.35
N THR A 205 -16.25 -8.73 11.04
CA THR A 205 -16.83 -9.70 10.09
C THR A 205 -15.71 -10.57 9.51
N LEU A 206 -15.68 -11.83 9.90
CA LEU A 206 -14.79 -12.87 9.38
C LEU A 206 -15.51 -13.74 8.34
N PRO A 207 -14.78 -14.37 7.40
CA PRO A 207 -15.37 -15.34 6.48
C PRO A 207 -15.91 -16.56 7.23
N VAL A 208 -16.97 -17.16 6.71
CA VAL A 208 -17.63 -18.34 7.27
C VAL A 208 -17.54 -19.57 6.37
N ASP A 209 -17.15 -19.36 5.12
CA ASP A 209 -16.94 -20.38 4.10
C ASP A 209 -15.80 -19.98 3.15
N PHE A 210 -15.23 -20.96 2.46
CA PHE A 210 -13.96 -20.85 1.75
C PHE A 210 -13.98 -21.65 0.46
N VAL A 211 -13.29 -21.13 -0.56
CA VAL A 211 -12.83 -21.90 -1.71
C VAL A 211 -11.47 -22.49 -1.34
N THR A 212 -11.35 -23.81 -1.43
CA THR A 212 -10.13 -24.54 -1.06
C THR A 212 -9.39 -25.06 -2.28
N ALA A 213 -8.10 -25.33 -2.14
CA ALA A 213 -7.22 -25.88 -3.16
C ALA A 213 -6.34 -27.00 -2.60
N ASP A 214 -6.03 -28.01 -3.42
CA ASP A 214 -5.13 -29.12 -3.05
C ASP A 214 -3.63 -28.74 -3.08
N LYS A 215 -3.30 -27.59 -3.69
CA LYS A 215 -1.97 -26.99 -3.76
C LYS A 215 -2.06 -25.49 -4.05
N PHE A 216 -0.96 -24.76 -3.83
CA PHE A 216 -0.85 -23.35 -4.19
C PHE A 216 -0.47 -23.20 -5.68
N ASP A 217 -1.44 -23.38 -6.57
CA ASP A 217 -1.26 -23.28 -8.03
C ASP A 217 -2.55 -22.76 -8.68
N GLU A 218 -2.42 -22.03 -9.78
CA GLU A 218 -3.54 -21.50 -10.56
C GLU A 218 -4.50 -22.61 -11.05
N ASN A 219 -3.96 -23.80 -11.34
CA ASN A 219 -4.69 -24.96 -11.86
C ASN A 219 -4.96 -26.02 -10.79
N ALA A 220 -4.88 -25.67 -9.51
CA ALA A 220 -5.16 -26.58 -8.40
C ALA A 220 -6.59 -27.14 -8.46
N LYS A 221 -6.78 -28.34 -7.91
CA LYS A 221 -8.13 -28.87 -7.74
C LYS A 221 -8.84 -28.05 -6.67
N THR A 222 -10.01 -27.52 -7.01
CA THR A 222 -10.79 -26.67 -6.11
C THR A 222 -11.81 -27.47 -5.31
N GLY A 223 -12.10 -27.00 -4.11
CA GLY A 223 -13.12 -27.53 -3.21
C GLY A 223 -13.81 -26.40 -2.44
N GLN A 224 -14.63 -26.78 -1.47
CA GLN A 224 -15.32 -25.85 -0.60
C GLN A 224 -15.25 -26.32 0.85
N ALA A 225 -15.20 -25.36 1.78
CA ALA A 225 -15.21 -25.60 3.21
C ALA A 225 -16.02 -24.52 3.92
N THR A 226 -16.49 -24.84 5.13
CA THR A 226 -17.06 -23.89 6.09
C THR A 226 -16.22 -23.88 7.35
N VAL A 227 -16.40 -22.88 8.22
CA VAL A 227 -15.77 -22.89 9.55
C VAL A 227 -16.12 -24.16 10.33
N ALA A 228 -17.36 -24.65 10.20
CA ALA A 228 -17.83 -25.85 10.89
C ALA A 228 -17.26 -27.15 10.31
N SER A 229 -17.08 -27.24 8.99
CA SER A 229 -16.48 -28.42 8.36
C SER A 229 -14.97 -28.49 8.53
N GLY A 230 -14.32 -27.34 8.72
CA GLY A 230 -12.87 -27.23 8.60
C GLY A 230 -12.39 -27.38 7.14
N ILE A 231 -11.11 -27.09 6.93
CA ILE A 231 -10.39 -27.33 5.68
C ILE A 231 -9.61 -28.65 5.83
N PRO A 232 -9.76 -29.60 4.89
CA PRO A 232 -9.10 -30.89 4.96
C PRO A 232 -7.57 -30.80 5.05
N ALA A 233 -6.94 -31.80 5.66
CA ALA A 233 -5.48 -31.92 5.67
C ALA A 233 -4.92 -31.95 4.23
N GLY A 234 -3.83 -31.19 4.01
CA GLY A 234 -3.21 -31.03 2.69
C GLY A 234 -3.91 -30.02 1.77
N TRP A 235 -5.06 -29.50 2.14
CA TRP A 235 -5.76 -28.44 1.41
C TRP A 235 -5.58 -27.07 2.07
N MET A 236 -5.72 -26.01 1.30
CA MET A 236 -5.63 -24.62 1.77
C MET A 236 -6.78 -23.78 1.25
N GLY A 237 -7.26 -22.82 2.05
CA GLY A 237 -8.25 -21.85 1.62
C GLY A 237 -7.58 -20.69 0.89
N LEU A 238 -8.02 -20.40 -0.33
CA LEU A 238 -7.42 -19.37 -1.19
C LEU A 238 -8.38 -18.24 -1.57
N ASP A 239 -9.68 -18.39 -1.30
CA ASP A 239 -10.68 -17.33 -1.45
C ASP A 239 -11.83 -17.54 -0.46
N CYS A 240 -12.65 -16.51 -0.25
CA CYS A 240 -13.86 -16.65 0.54
C CYS A 240 -15.00 -17.32 -0.26
N GLY A 241 -15.87 -18.03 0.44
CA GLY A 241 -17.03 -18.68 -0.16
C GLY A 241 -18.20 -17.72 -0.43
N PRO A 242 -19.28 -18.23 -1.05
CA PRO A 242 -20.44 -17.42 -1.39
C PRO A 242 -21.16 -16.80 -0.18
N GLU A 243 -21.23 -17.48 0.97
CA GLU A 243 -21.90 -16.94 2.16
C GLU A 243 -21.08 -15.83 2.82
N SER A 244 -19.76 -15.93 2.78
CA SER A 244 -18.84 -14.86 3.20
C SER A 244 -19.00 -13.63 2.34
N SER A 245 -19.12 -13.80 1.02
CA SER A 245 -19.35 -12.68 0.08
C SER A 245 -20.64 -11.93 0.42
N LYS A 246 -21.74 -12.64 0.72
CA LYS A 246 -23.00 -12.01 1.16
C LYS A 246 -22.82 -11.22 2.45
N LYS A 247 -22.13 -11.77 3.44
CA LYS A 247 -21.85 -11.07 4.72
C LYS A 247 -20.98 -9.82 4.52
N TYR A 248 -20.03 -9.88 3.59
CA TYR A 248 -19.22 -8.73 3.25
C TYR A 248 -20.05 -7.64 2.56
N ALA A 249 -20.88 -8.01 1.59
CA ALA A 249 -21.82 -7.11 0.92
C ALA A 249 -22.76 -6.41 1.92
N GLU A 250 -23.30 -7.14 2.90
CA GLU A 250 -24.13 -6.55 3.96
C GLU A 250 -23.39 -5.48 4.76
N ALA A 251 -22.10 -5.66 5.05
CA ALA A 251 -21.29 -4.66 5.76
C ALA A 251 -20.98 -3.46 4.87
N VAL A 252 -20.68 -3.68 3.58
CA VAL A 252 -20.49 -2.62 2.59
C VAL A 252 -21.75 -1.77 2.45
N ALA A 253 -22.92 -2.39 2.30
CA ALA A 253 -24.20 -1.70 2.14
C ALA A 253 -24.59 -0.80 3.34
N ARG A 254 -24.09 -1.09 4.54
CA ARG A 254 -24.31 -0.25 5.74
C ARG A 254 -23.35 0.94 5.81
N ALA A 255 -22.19 0.87 5.15
CA ALA A 255 -21.13 1.85 5.29
C ALA A 255 -21.44 3.14 4.52
N LYS A 256 -21.10 4.28 5.11
CA LYS A 256 -21.07 5.58 4.40
C LYS A 256 -19.67 5.93 3.91
N GLN A 257 -18.66 5.31 4.50
CA GLN A 257 -17.28 5.47 4.12
C GLN A 257 -16.57 4.12 4.23
N ILE A 258 -15.70 3.81 3.27
CA ILE A 258 -15.00 2.53 3.19
C ILE A 258 -13.51 2.80 2.94
N VAL A 259 -12.65 2.13 3.68
CA VAL A 259 -11.24 1.97 3.32
C VAL A 259 -10.97 0.49 3.09
N TRP A 260 -10.47 0.16 1.90
CA TRP A 260 -10.10 -1.22 1.57
C TRP A 260 -8.59 -1.33 1.36
N ASN A 261 -7.94 -2.14 2.20
CA ASN A 261 -6.52 -2.46 2.10
C ASN A 261 -6.28 -3.98 2.08
N GLY A 262 -6.15 -4.53 0.88
CA GLY A 262 -5.74 -5.92 0.64
C GLY A 262 -6.88 -6.81 0.14
N PRO A 263 -6.62 -7.69 -0.85
CA PRO A 263 -7.63 -8.58 -1.41
C PRO A 263 -8.08 -9.63 -0.39
N VAL A 264 -9.27 -10.18 -0.59
CA VAL A 264 -9.87 -11.20 0.29
C VAL A 264 -9.62 -12.65 -0.17
N GLY A 265 -8.88 -12.81 -1.28
CA GLY A 265 -8.44 -14.09 -1.85
C GLY A 265 -7.19 -13.91 -2.74
N VAL A 266 -6.72 -14.99 -3.36
CA VAL A 266 -5.61 -15.00 -4.34
C VAL A 266 -6.14 -14.55 -5.70
N PHE A 267 -6.45 -13.25 -5.79
CA PHE A 267 -7.18 -12.68 -6.91
C PHE A 267 -6.43 -12.70 -8.24
N GLU A 268 -5.12 -12.99 -8.21
CA GLU A 268 -4.29 -13.20 -9.39
C GLU A 268 -4.69 -14.45 -10.19
N TRP A 269 -5.42 -15.39 -9.58
CA TRP A 269 -5.87 -16.63 -10.19
C TRP A 269 -7.40 -16.65 -10.28
N GLU A 270 -7.94 -16.86 -11.47
CA GLU A 270 -9.38 -16.70 -11.74
C GLU A 270 -10.26 -17.55 -10.80
N ALA A 271 -9.83 -18.78 -10.49
CA ALA A 271 -10.54 -19.70 -9.59
C ALA A 271 -10.65 -19.19 -8.13
N PHE A 272 -9.81 -18.23 -7.74
CA PHE A 272 -9.70 -17.69 -6.37
C PHE A 272 -9.86 -16.16 -6.34
N ALA A 273 -10.37 -15.57 -7.43
CA ALA A 273 -10.60 -14.14 -7.55
C ALA A 273 -12.04 -13.72 -7.25
N ARG A 274 -12.97 -14.67 -7.17
CA ARG A 274 -14.41 -14.38 -7.12
C ARG A 274 -14.80 -13.57 -5.88
N GLY A 275 -14.27 -13.89 -4.71
CA GLY A 275 -14.55 -13.15 -3.48
C GLY A 275 -14.06 -11.70 -3.54
N THR A 276 -12.88 -11.48 -4.13
CA THR A 276 -12.34 -10.13 -4.34
C THR A 276 -13.10 -9.36 -5.40
N LYS A 277 -13.49 -10.00 -6.52
CA LYS A 277 -14.32 -9.37 -7.56
C LYS A 277 -15.71 -9.01 -7.02
N ALA A 278 -16.36 -9.96 -6.35
CA ALA A 278 -17.67 -9.73 -5.75
C ALA A 278 -17.65 -8.58 -4.73
N LEU A 279 -16.62 -8.48 -3.90
CA LEU A 279 -16.48 -7.37 -2.95
C LEU A 279 -16.18 -6.02 -3.62
N MET A 280 -15.63 -6.02 -4.83
CA MET A 280 -15.40 -4.81 -5.62
C MET A 280 -16.64 -4.30 -6.32
N ASP A 281 -17.59 -5.18 -6.62
CA ASP A 281 -18.84 -4.82 -7.28
C ASP A 281 -19.86 -4.16 -6.33
N GLU A 282 -19.68 -4.32 -5.01
CA GLU A 282 -20.51 -3.74 -3.94
C GLU A 282 -20.07 -2.31 -3.55
#